data_AF-A0A9X9PVR2-F1
#
_entry.id   AF-A0A9X9PVR2-F1
#
_cell.length_a   1.000
_cell.length_b   1.000
_cell.length_c   1.000
_cell.angle_alpha   90.00
_cell.angle_beta   90.00
_cell.angle_gamma   90.00
#
_symmetry.space_group_name_H-M   'P 1'
#
loop_
_entity.id
_entity.type
_entity.pdbx_description
1 polymer ?
#
loop_
_entity_poly.entity_id
_entity_poly.type
_entity_poly.pdbx_seq_one_letter_code
_entity_poly.pdbx_strand_id
1 'polypeptide(L)'
;MEGSLSASSVREPASSPLEKQQSSVSGNGGLDSEEGSSLEEIGFNWGEYLEETGASAAPHTSFKHVEISLQSNFQPGMKLEVANKNNPDTYWVATVITTCGQLLLLRYCGYGEDRRADFWCDVVIADLHPVGWCTQNNKALMPPDAIKEKYTDWTEFLIRDLTGSRTAPANLLEGTSTSWLVSRE
;
A
#
# COMPACT_ATOMS: atom_id res chain seq x y z
N MET A 1 41.25 10.87 43.31
CA MET A 1 41.43 9.87 42.23
C MET A 1 40.48 10.28 41.14
N GLU A 2 41.03 10.94 40.13
CA GLU A 2 40.30 11.40 38.95
C GLU A 2 39.93 10.19 38.09
N GLY A 3 38.75 10.24 37.49
CA GLY A 3 38.23 9.21 36.61
C GLY A 3 37.30 9.82 35.58
N SER A 4 37.89 10.56 34.63
CA SER A 4 37.25 10.96 33.37
C SER A 4 36.96 9.73 32.53
N LEU A 5 35.74 9.57 32.01
CA LEU A 5 35.49 8.77 30.81
C LEU A 5 34.45 9.45 29.92
N SER A 6 34.84 9.54 28.66
CA SER A 6 34.34 10.44 27.62
C SER A 6 33.10 9.91 26.88
N ALA A 7 32.30 10.85 26.37
CA ALA A 7 31.19 10.59 25.47
C ALA A 7 31.68 9.94 24.17
N SER A 8 31.05 8.83 23.79
CA SER A 8 31.31 8.13 22.52
C SER A 8 30.38 8.68 21.44
N SER A 9 30.97 9.40 20.48
CA SER A 9 30.32 9.86 19.26
C SER A 9 30.14 8.68 18.31
N VAL A 10 28.88 8.30 18.04
CA VAL A 10 28.53 7.29 17.04
C VAL A 10 28.69 7.94 15.66
N ARG A 11 29.60 7.37 14.86
CA ARG A 11 29.87 7.79 13.48
C ARG A 11 28.78 7.25 12.54
N GLU A 12 28.21 8.12 11.72
CA GLU A 12 27.40 7.73 10.57
C GLU A 12 28.24 7.00 9.52
N PRO A 13 27.73 5.96 8.85
CA PRO A 13 28.43 5.32 7.75
C PRO A 13 28.33 6.17 6.48
N ALA A 14 29.49 6.51 5.91
CA ALA A 14 29.63 7.22 4.65
C ALA A 14 29.09 6.39 3.47
N SER A 15 28.37 7.06 2.58
CA SER A 15 27.91 6.55 1.29
C SER A 15 29.07 6.43 0.29
N SER A 16 29.20 5.26 -0.33
CA SER A 16 30.23 4.92 -1.32
C SER A 16 30.00 5.64 -2.66
N PRO A 17 31.03 6.16 -3.36
CA PRO A 17 30.89 6.67 -4.72
C PRO A 17 31.01 5.54 -5.76
N LEU A 18 30.08 5.50 -6.72
CA LEU A 18 30.08 4.56 -7.85
C LEU A 18 31.18 4.93 -8.87
N GLU A 19 32.06 3.98 -9.18
CA GLU A 19 33.07 4.07 -10.24
C GLU A 19 32.42 4.17 -11.63
N LYS A 20 32.80 5.19 -12.42
CA LYS A 20 32.56 5.25 -13.87
C LYS A 20 33.64 4.43 -14.58
N GLN A 21 33.26 3.31 -15.18
CA GLN A 21 34.12 2.61 -16.14
C GLN A 21 34.19 3.40 -17.45
N GLN A 22 35.42 3.72 -17.85
CA GLN A 22 35.78 4.38 -19.09
C GLN A 22 36.15 3.32 -20.12
N SER A 23 35.34 3.15 -21.17
CA SER A 23 35.69 2.33 -22.33
C SER A 23 36.03 3.20 -23.53
N SER A 24 37.18 2.88 -24.12
CA SER A 24 37.91 3.53 -25.19
C SER A 24 37.17 3.66 -26.53
N VAL A 25 37.47 4.77 -27.24
CA VAL A 25 37.02 5.13 -28.58
C VAL A 25 37.75 4.37 -29.69
N SER A 26 37.03 3.97 -30.75
CA SER A 26 37.42 3.78 -32.16
C SER A 26 36.21 3.10 -32.87
N GLY A 27 35.66 3.49 -34.01
CA GLY A 27 35.84 4.58 -34.97
C GLY A 27 34.84 4.40 -36.14
N ASN A 28 34.62 5.50 -36.88
CA ASN A 28 34.07 5.65 -38.25
C ASN A 28 32.62 5.25 -38.62
N GLY A 29 31.80 6.27 -38.93
CA GLY A 29 31.46 6.62 -40.32
C GLY A 29 30.03 6.35 -40.83
N GLY A 30 29.29 7.44 -41.14
CA GLY A 30 28.40 7.53 -42.31
C GLY A 30 26.87 7.44 -42.09
N LEU A 31 26.24 8.62 -42.05
CA LEU A 31 24.94 9.03 -42.64
C LEU A 31 23.84 7.96 -42.84
N ASP A 32 22.71 8.07 -42.12
CA ASP A 32 21.49 8.69 -42.69
C ASP A 32 20.44 8.89 -41.60
N SER A 33 19.67 9.96 -41.80
CA SER A 33 18.58 10.47 -40.99
C SER A 33 17.58 9.40 -40.57
N GLU A 34 17.25 9.36 -39.28
CA GLU A 34 15.88 9.33 -38.75
C GLU A 34 15.93 9.94 -37.33
N GLU A 35 15.53 11.20 -37.20
CA GLU A 35 15.21 11.80 -35.90
C GLU A 35 13.90 11.18 -35.39
N GLY A 36 13.95 9.90 -35.04
CA GLY A 36 13.05 9.34 -34.06
C GLY A 36 13.46 9.92 -32.72
N SER A 37 12.82 11.03 -32.33
CA SER A 37 12.83 11.48 -30.93
C SER A 37 12.28 10.35 -30.08
N SER A 38 13.18 9.46 -29.66
CA SER A 38 12.99 8.66 -28.48
C SER A 38 12.85 9.67 -27.38
N LEU A 39 11.61 10.05 -27.09
CA LEU A 39 11.26 10.63 -25.81
C LEU A 39 11.60 9.53 -24.80
N GLU A 40 12.88 9.48 -24.41
CA GLU A 40 13.22 8.95 -23.10
C GLU A 40 12.23 9.65 -22.17
N GLU A 41 11.46 8.85 -21.45
CA GLU A 41 10.56 9.34 -20.43
C GLU A 41 11.48 9.94 -19.36
N ILE A 42 11.84 11.22 -19.54
CA ILE A 42 12.70 11.96 -18.63
C ILE A 42 11.90 12.04 -17.34
N GLY A 43 12.20 11.10 -16.44
CA GLY A 43 11.53 10.99 -15.15
C GLY A 43 11.65 12.31 -14.40
N PHE A 44 10.56 12.70 -13.73
CA PHE A 44 10.54 13.94 -12.96
C PHE A 44 11.61 13.95 -11.87
N ASN A 45 12.46 14.97 -11.85
CA ASN A 45 13.53 15.13 -10.87
C ASN A 45 13.10 16.09 -9.74
N TRP A 46 12.79 15.52 -8.57
CA TRP A 46 12.42 16.32 -7.39
C TRP A 46 13.52 17.29 -6.93
N GLY A 47 14.80 16.95 -7.11
CA GLY A 47 15.92 17.80 -6.70
C GLY A 47 15.98 19.10 -7.50
N GLU A 48 15.92 18.99 -8.83
CA GLU A 48 15.88 20.13 -9.74
C GLU A 48 14.65 21.00 -9.50
N TYR A 49 13.47 20.40 -9.34
CA TYR A 49 12.24 21.13 -9.06
C TYR A 49 12.30 21.94 -7.75
N LEU A 50 12.82 21.36 -6.66
CA LEU A 50 12.94 22.05 -5.39
C LEU A 50 13.94 23.21 -5.46
N GLU A 51 15.03 23.04 -6.20
CA GLU A 51 16.03 24.10 -6.42
C GLU A 51 15.45 25.24 -7.27
N GLU A 52 14.81 24.93 -8.41
CA GLU A 52 14.23 25.93 -9.32
C GLU A 52 13.11 26.75 -8.66
N THR A 53 12.26 26.09 -7.87
CA THR A 53 11.14 26.75 -7.18
C THR A 53 11.52 27.41 -5.86
N GLY A 54 12.71 27.13 -5.33
CA GLY A 54 13.11 27.52 -3.97
C GLY A 54 12.23 26.89 -2.87
N ALA A 55 11.51 25.82 -3.20
CA ALA A 55 10.67 25.10 -2.25
C ALA A 55 11.50 24.21 -1.33
N SER A 56 10.96 23.93 -0.14
CA SER A 56 11.55 22.96 0.80
C SER A 56 10.66 21.73 0.90
N ALA A 57 11.27 20.55 0.84
CA ALA A 57 10.56 19.31 1.08
C ALA A 57 10.06 19.26 2.53
N ALA A 58 8.80 18.86 2.73
CA ALA A 58 8.29 18.60 4.06
C ALA A 58 9.14 17.49 4.72
N PRO A 59 9.62 17.67 5.96
CA PRO A 59 10.36 16.64 6.67
C PRO A 59 9.58 15.33 6.74
N HIS A 60 10.24 14.18 6.63
CA HIS A 60 9.57 12.87 6.75
C HIS A 60 8.84 12.70 8.09
N THR A 61 9.37 13.30 9.16
CA THR A 61 8.77 13.33 10.50
C THR A 61 7.44 14.09 10.57
N SER A 62 7.12 14.92 9.57
CA SER A 62 5.80 15.54 9.43
C SER A 62 4.72 14.52 9.08
N PHE A 63 5.10 13.35 8.57
CA PHE A 63 4.20 12.30 8.11
C PHE A 63 4.21 11.09 9.07
N LYS A 64 3.73 11.29 10.32
CA LYS A 64 3.68 10.24 11.35
C LYS A 64 3.01 8.93 10.89
N HIS A 65 2.00 9.03 10.02
CA HIS A 65 1.32 7.85 9.47
C HIS A 65 2.25 6.97 8.64
N VAL A 66 3.30 7.53 8.01
CA VAL A 66 4.29 6.76 7.23
C VAL A 66 5.09 5.85 8.15
N GLU A 67 5.60 6.36 9.27
CA GLU A 67 6.30 5.57 10.28
C GLU A 67 5.39 4.48 10.88
N ILE A 68 4.11 4.82 11.12
CA ILE A 68 3.11 3.86 11.62
C ILE A 68 2.81 2.78 10.55
N SER A 69 2.78 3.10 9.25
CA SER A 69 2.60 2.06 8.21
C SER A 69 3.75 1.08 8.16
N LEU A 70 4.98 1.53 8.43
CA LEU A 70 6.13 0.62 8.47
C LEU A 70 6.03 -0.39 9.61
N GLN A 71 5.22 -0.08 10.63
CA GLN A 71 4.87 -0.99 11.73
C GLN A 71 3.58 -1.78 11.46
N SER A 72 2.84 -1.46 10.39
CA SER A 72 1.63 -2.18 10.02
C SER A 72 2.01 -3.57 9.53
N ASN A 73 1.41 -4.60 10.14
CA ASN A 73 1.64 -5.98 9.75
C ASN A 73 0.75 -6.41 8.56
N PHE A 74 -0.09 -5.50 8.06
CA PHE A 74 -0.79 -5.72 6.80
C PHE A 74 0.20 -5.67 5.64
N GLN A 75 -0.02 -6.53 4.65
CA GLN A 75 0.78 -6.54 3.42
C GLN A 75 -0.12 -6.37 2.20
N PRO A 76 0.34 -5.66 1.16
CA PRO A 76 -0.30 -5.70 -0.15
C PRO A 76 -0.57 -7.14 -0.61
N GLY A 77 -1.76 -7.35 -1.16
CA GLY A 77 -2.25 -8.65 -1.61
C GLY A 77 -2.98 -9.47 -0.53
N MET A 78 -2.98 -9.05 0.74
CA MET A 78 -3.84 -9.68 1.75
C MET A 78 -5.32 -9.45 1.42
N LYS A 79 -6.18 -10.44 1.69
CA LYS A 79 -7.63 -10.36 1.50
C LYS A 79 -8.37 -10.34 2.83
N LEU A 80 -9.46 -9.58 2.89
CA LEU A 80 -10.32 -9.42 4.06
C LEU A 80 -11.76 -9.15 3.64
N GLU A 81 -12.71 -9.33 4.55
CA GLU A 81 -14.13 -8.99 4.36
C GLU A 81 -14.40 -7.57 4.86
N VAL A 82 -15.13 -6.79 4.08
CA VAL A 82 -15.51 -5.40 4.36
C VAL A 82 -17.03 -5.25 4.25
N ALA A 83 -17.66 -4.54 5.16
CA ALA A 83 -19.08 -4.19 5.05
C ALA A 83 -19.37 -3.36 3.78
N ASN A 84 -20.44 -3.69 3.07
CA ASN A 84 -20.89 -2.95 1.90
C ASN A 84 -21.48 -1.60 2.31
N LYS A 85 -21.04 -0.51 1.67
CA LYS A 85 -21.50 0.86 1.95
C LYS A 85 -23.03 1.03 1.87
N ASN A 86 -23.66 0.33 0.92
CA ASN A 86 -25.10 0.48 0.65
C ASN A 86 -25.97 -0.46 1.49
N ASN A 87 -25.39 -1.51 2.06
CA ASN A 87 -26.11 -2.49 2.86
C ASN A 87 -25.18 -3.05 3.96
N PRO A 88 -25.19 -2.43 5.16
CA PRO A 88 -24.28 -2.75 6.24
C PRO A 88 -24.37 -4.19 6.76
N ASP A 89 -25.46 -4.91 6.50
CA ASP A 89 -25.62 -6.33 6.87
C ASP A 89 -24.98 -7.31 5.87
N THR A 90 -24.41 -6.78 4.80
CA THR A 90 -23.73 -7.56 3.78
C THR A 90 -22.28 -7.13 3.66
N TYR A 91 -21.43 -8.09 3.34
CA TYR A 91 -19.99 -7.87 3.23
C TYR A 91 -19.50 -8.35 1.87
N TRP A 92 -18.33 -7.87 1.46
CA TRP A 92 -17.63 -8.40 0.31
C TRP A 92 -16.12 -8.46 0.54
N VAL A 93 -15.45 -9.33 -0.20
CA VAL A 93 -14.01 -9.50 -0.07
C VAL A 93 -13.29 -8.37 -0.79
N ALA A 94 -12.34 -7.74 -0.11
CA ALA A 94 -11.42 -6.76 -0.67
C ALA A 94 -9.97 -7.22 -0.52
N THR A 95 -9.13 -6.77 -1.44
CA THR A 95 -7.68 -6.95 -1.42
C THR A 95 -7.02 -5.67 -0.94
N VAL A 96 -6.04 -5.79 -0.04
CA VAL A 96 -5.17 -4.69 0.39
C VAL A 96 -4.25 -4.32 -0.78
N ILE A 97 -4.41 -3.10 -1.30
CA ILE A 97 -3.57 -2.54 -2.37
C ILE A 97 -2.34 -1.88 -1.76
N THR A 98 -2.53 -1.04 -0.74
CA THR A 98 -1.48 -0.28 -0.07
C THR A 98 -1.83 -0.06 1.40
N THR A 99 -0.81 0.05 2.25
CA THR A 99 -0.92 0.38 3.67
C THR A 99 -0.38 1.79 3.94
N CYS A 100 -1.11 2.60 4.71
CA CYS A 100 -0.73 3.96 5.08
C CYS A 100 -1.13 4.23 6.54
N GLY A 101 -0.23 3.96 7.49
CA GLY A 101 -0.57 3.91 8.92
C GLY A 101 -1.75 2.99 9.21
N GLN A 102 -2.80 3.58 9.80
CA GLN A 102 -4.09 2.93 10.10
C GLN A 102 -5.04 2.85 8.89
N LEU A 103 -4.68 3.45 7.76
CA LEU A 103 -5.50 3.43 6.55
C LEU A 103 -5.02 2.33 5.60
N LEU A 104 -5.97 1.56 5.09
CA LEU A 104 -5.76 0.61 4.00
C LEU A 104 -6.39 1.18 2.73
N LEU A 105 -5.63 1.15 1.64
CA LEU A 105 -6.22 1.27 0.31
C LEU A 105 -6.71 -0.11 -0.10
N LEU A 106 -8.01 -0.25 -0.30
CA LEU A 106 -8.66 -1.52 -0.60
C LEU A 106 -9.28 -1.50 -2.00
N ARG A 107 -9.33 -2.67 -2.63
CA ARG A 107 -10.10 -2.91 -3.85
C ARG A 107 -10.96 -4.15 -3.68
N TYR A 108 -12.25 -4.06 -3.99
CA TYR A 108 -13.12 -5.23 -4.00
C TYR A 108 -12.67 -6.28 -5.03
N CYS A 109 -12.72 -7.55 -4.64
CA CYS A 109 -12.41 -8.66 -5.54
C CYS A 109 -13.43 -8.67 -6.69
N GLY A 110 -12.94 -8.68 -7.92
CA GLY A 110 -13.74 -8.63 -9.15
C GLY A 110 -13.43 -7.43 -10.05
N TYR A 111 -12.94 -6.33 -9.48
CA TYR A 111 -12.53 -5.13 -10.24
C TYR A 111 -11.18 -5.27 -10.96
N GLY A 112 -10.39 -6.32 -10.68
CA GLY A 112 -9.11 -6.55 -11.34
C GLY A 112 -8.12 -5.43 -11.06
N GLU A 113 -7.61 -4.80 -12.12
CA GLU A 113 -6.61 -3.71 -12.03
C GLU A 113 -7.20 -2.30 -12.05
N ASP A 114 -8.54 -2.16 -12.00
CA ASP A 114 -9.18 -0.84 -12.05
C ASP A 114 -8.95 -0.02 -10.77
N ARG A 115 -7.93 0.84 -10.82
CA ARG A 115 -7.57 1.77 -9.74
C ARG A 115 -8.65 2.78 -9.41
N ARG A 116 -9.63 3.02 -10.29
CA ARG A 116 -10.73 3.96 -10.02
C ARG A 116 -11.72 3.38 -8.99
N ALA A 117 -11.70 2.07 -8.79
CA ALA A 117 -12.53 1.37 -7.81
C ALA A 117 -11.87 1.28 -6.43
N ASP A 118 -10.65 1.80 -6.26
CA ASP A 118 -9.95 1.76 -4.97
C ASP A 118 -10.59 2.71 -3.97
N PHE A 119 -10.61 2.31 -2.70
CA PHE A 119 -11.13 3.15 -1.63
C PHE A 119 -10.28 3.02 -0.37
N TRP A 120 -10.15 4.15 0.34
CA TRP A 120 -9.49 4.17 1.64
C TRP A 120 -10.42 3.68 2.73
N CYS A 121 -9.86 2.93 3.67
CA CYS A 121 -10.56 2.33 4.78
C CYS A 121 -9.72 2.44 6.05
N ASP A 122 -10.32 2.91 7.13
CA ASP A 122 -9.65 3.02 8.43
C ASP A 122 -9.83 1.72 9.21
N VAL A 123 -8.73 1.03 9.57
CA VAL A 123 -8.80 -0.27 10.24
C VAL A 123 -9.39 -0.22 11.66
N VAL A 124 -9.53 0.97 12.24
CA VAL A 124 -10.08 1.16 13.58
C VAL A 124 -11.56 1.45 13.55
N ILE A 125 -12.01 2.19 12.53
CA ILE A 125 -13.40 2.64 12.43
C ILE A 125 -14.23 1.70 11.57
N ALA A 126 -13.62 1.12 10.54
CA ALA A 126 -14.33 0.27 9.59
C ALA A 126 -14.56 -1.14 10.15
N ASP A 127 -15.68 -1.72 9.73
CA ASP A 127 -16.06 -3.09 10.06
C ASP A 127 -15.34 -4.05 9.11
N LEU A 128 -14.12 -4.44 9.52
CA LEU A 128 -13.21 -5.30 8.76
C LEU A 128 -13.04 -6.65 9.46
N HIS A 129 -13.11 -7.73 8.69
CA HIS A 129 -13.03 -9.08 9.23
C HIS A 129 -12.12 -9.99 8.40
N PRO A 130 -11.52 -11.03 9.01
CA PRO A 130 -10.79 -12.04 8.25
C PRO A 130 -11.76 -12.77 7.30
N VAL A 131 -11.24 -13.26 6.17
CA VAL A 131 -12.02 -14.09 5.24
C VAL A 131 -12.55 -15.33 5.97
N GLY A 132 -13.83 -15.62 5.77
CA GLY A 132 -14.57 -16.69 6.42
C GLY A 132 -15.39 -16.23 7.63
N TRP A 133 -15.24 -14.98 8.08
CA TRP A 133 -16.00 -14.44 9.22
C TRP A 133 -17.50 -14.39 8.94
N CYS A 134 -17.92 -13.99 7.74
CA CYS A 134 -19.33 -13.96 7.36
C CYS A 134 -20.00 -15.32 7.51
N THR A 135 -19.35 -16.39 7.05
CA THR A 135 -19.85 -17.76 7.19
C THR A 135 -19.99 -18.16 8.66
N GLN A 136 -19.03 -17.78 9.50
CA GLN A 136 -19.03 -18.11 10.93
C GLN A 136 -20.12 -17.34 11.72
N ASN A 137 -20.42 -16.11 11.30
CA ASN A 137 -21.34 -15.21 12.00
C ASN A 137 -22.72 -15.12 11.34
N ASN A 138 -23.02 -16.03 10.41
CA ASN A 138 -24.29 -16.07 9.67
C ASN A 138 -24.63 -14.73 8.98
N LYS A 139 -23.61 -14.08 8.42
CA LYS A 139 -23.72 -12.85 7.62
C LYS A 139 -23.62 -13.18 6.13
N ALA A 140 -24.20 -12.30 5.31
CA ALA A 140 -24.28 -12.52 3.87
C ALA A 140 -23.08 -11.90 3.15
N LEU A 141 -22.34 -12.74 2.41
CA LEU A 141 -21.29 -12.30 1.51
C LEU A 141 -21.92 -11.99 0.15
N MET A 142 -22.03 -10.69 -0.18
CA MET A 142 -22.73 -10.21 -1.37
C MET A 142 -21.86 -9.25 -2.18
N PRO A 143 -21.68 -9.48 -3.49
CA PRO A 143 -20.89 -8.57 -4.32
C PRO A 143 -21.59 -7.21 -4.50
N PRO A 144 -20.82 -6.13 -4.69
CA PRO A 144 -21.32 -4.91 -5.31
C PRO A 144 -21.96 -5.17 -6.68
N ASP A 145 -22.94 -4.35 -7.07
CA ASP A 145 -23.74 -4.62 -8.28
C ASP A 145 -22.90 -4.65 -9.57
N ALA A 146 -21.89 -3.79 -9.69
CA ALA A 146 -20.96 -3.80 -10.81
C ALA A 146 -20.16 -5.12 -10.92
N ILE A 147 -19.96 -5.86 -9.81
CA ILE A 147 -19.30 -7.18 -9.82
C ILE A 147 -20.32 -8.26 -10.18
N LYS A 148 -21.56 -8.17 -9.67
CA LYS A 148 -22.65 -9.10 -10.05
C LYS A 148 -22.92 -9.09 -11.55
N GLU A 149 -22.86 -7.92 -12.18
CA GLU A 149 -23.05 -7.79 -13.64
C GLU A 149 -21.92 -8.46 -14.43
N LYS A 150 -20.71 -8.49 -13.87
CA LYS A 150 -19.53 -9.05 -14.52
C LYS A 150 -19.40 -10.57 -14.36
N TYR A 151 -19.84 -11.11 -13.22
CA TYR A 151 -19.73 -12.54 -12.90
C TYR A 151 -21.10 -13.11 -12.54
N THR A 152 -21.66 -13.90 -13.46
CA THR A 152 -22.93 -14.60 -13.26
C THR A 152 -22.86 -15.61 -12.12
N ASP A 153 -21.74 -16.35 -11.99
CA ASP A 153 -21.39 -17.14 -10.82
C ASP A 153 -20.24 -16.48 -10.05
N TRP A 154 -20.60 -15.44 -9.29
CA TRP A 154 -19.65 -14.75 -8.42
C TRP A 154 -19.11 -15.64 -7.28
N THR A 155 -19.81 -16.73 -6.94
CA THR A 155 -19.37 -17.64 -5.88
C THR A 155 -18.18 -18.47 -6.36
N GLU A 156 -18.28 -19.07 -7.56
CA GLU A 156 -17.17 -19.78 -8.19
C GLU A 156 -15.97 -18.85 -8.39
N PHE A 157 -16.22 -17.63 -8.91
CA PHE A 157 -15.18 -16.61 -9.05
C PHE A 157 -14.43 -16.39 -7.74
N LEU A 158 -15.18 -16.17 -6.65
CA LEU A 158 -14.60 -15.84 -5.37
C LEU A 158 -13.82 -17.02 -4.78
N ILE A 159 -14.33 -18.25 -4.91
CA ILE A 159 -13.60 -19.46 -4.49
C ILE A 159 -12.25 -19.53 -5.20
N ARG A 160 -12.22 -19.32 -6.51
CA ARG A 160 -10.99 -19.33 -7.29
C ARG A 160 -10.02 -18.22 -6.86
N ASP A 161 -10.52 -17.01 -6.63
CA ASP A 161 -9.72 -15.85 -6.21
C ASP A 161 -9.17 -16.00 -4.79
N LEU A 162 -9.90 -16.67 -3.89
CA LEU A 162 -9.47 -16.96 -2.52
C LEU A 162 -8.51 -18.14 -2.41
N THR A 163 -8.56 -19.10 -3.35
CA THR A 163 -7.73 -20.30 -3.33
C THR A 163 -6.24 -19.94 -3.41
N GLY A 164 -5.48 -20.26 -2.36
CA GLY A 164 -4.05 -19.94 -2.27
C GLY A 164 -3.73 -18.47 -1.96
N SER A 165 -4.75 -17.63 -1.76
CA SER A 165 -4.57 -16.23 -1.35
C SER A 165 -4.18 -16.12 0.13
N ARG A 166 -3.55 -15.01 0.50
CA ARG A 166 -3.25 -14.69 1.90
C ARG A 166 -4.40 -13.89 2.48
N THR A 167 -4.97 -14.35 3.58
CA THR A 167 -5.98 -13.61 4.33
C THR A 167 -5.32 -12.73 5.38
N ALA A 168 -5.87 -11.53 5.61
CA ALA A 168 -5.47 -10.71 6.74
C ALA A 168 -5.77 -11.43 8.06
N PRO A 169 -4.76 -11.65 8.92
CA PRO A 169 -4.97 -12.43 10.14
C PRO A 169 -5.82 -11.66 11.15
N ALA A 170 -6.68 -12.39 11.87
CA ALA A 170 -7.72 -11.83 12.73
C ALA A 170 -7.16 -10.88 13.80
N ASN A 171 -5.98 -11.16 14.35
CA ASN A 171 -5.35 -10.32 15.37
C ASN A 171 -5.01 -8.89 14.90
N LEU A 172 -4.93 -8.65 13.58
CA LEU A 172 -4.73 -7.31 13.03
C LEU A 172 -6.05 -6.53 12.85
N LEU A 173 -7.18 -7.23 12.91
CA LEU A 173 -8.52 -6.69 12.68
C LEU A 173 -9.33 -6.60 13.99
N GLU A 174 -9.09 -7.53 14.93
CA GLU A 174 -9.80 -7.60 16.22
C GLU A 174 -9.28 -6.60 17.27
N GLY A 175 -8.03 -6.16 17.15
CA GLY A 175 -7.38 -5.26 18.12
C GLY A 175 -7.88 -3.81 18.11
N THR A 176 -8.84 -3.47 17.25
CA THR A 176 -9.21 -2.08 16.97
C THR A 176 -10.66 -1.74 17.30
N SER A 177 -11.51 -2.74 17.61
CA SER A 177 -12.96 -2.55 17.73
C SER A 177 -13.50 -2.32 19.15
N THR A 178 -12.74 -2.57 20.23
CA THR A 178 -13.36 -2.66 21.58
C THR A 178 -12.98 -1.61 22.64
N SER A 179 -12.12 -0.62 22.36
CA SER A 179 -11.69 0.31 23.43
C SER A 179 -12.67 1.46 23.77
N TRP A 180 -13.76 1.68 23.02
CA TRP A 180 -14.64 2.84 23.24
C TRP A 180 -15.93 2.56 24.03
N LEU A 181 -16.26 1.31 24.35
CA LEU A 181 -17.49 0.95 25.06
C LEU A 181 -17.31 0.56 26.54
N VAL A 182 -16.10 0.62 27.10
CA VAL A 182 -15.82 0.27 28.52
C VAL A 182 -15.32 1.48 29.35
N SER A 183 -15.64 2.73 28.95
CA SER A 183 -15.23 3.90 29.74
C SER A 183 -16.26 5.03 29.84
N ARG A 184 -17.55 4.69 29.82
CA ARG A 184 -18.60 5.59 30.32
C ARG A 184 -19.47 4.84 31.32
N GLU A 185 -18.91 4.65 32.50
CA GLU A 185 -19.67 4.60 33.76
C GLU A 185 -19.56 5.96 34.45
#